data_AF-A0A165D5R8-F1
#
_entry.id   AF-A0A165D5R8-F1
#
_cell.length_a   1.000
_cell.length_b   1.000
_cell.length_c   1.000
_cell.angle_alpha   90.00
_cell.angle_beta   90.00
_cell.angle_gamma   90.00
#
_symmetry.space_group_name_H-M   'P 1'
#
loop_
_entity.id
_entity.type
_entity.pdbx_description
1 polymer ?
#
loop_
_entity_poly.entity_id
_entity_poly.type
_entity_poly.pdbx_seq_one_letter_code
_entity_poly.pdbx_strand_id
1 'polypeptide(L)'
;MHSTANSLSSGSSPCSKAFLKAACEQAAKTRRYSSEATRAEIVQQFRRVFDDLELYDWQVDVTEALLLGMDCTVIGGTGAGKTMPFVMPLLLDQTKKKMVLIISPLNELEYDQEARFVKLGITATAVNGDVYDKRLHKVCGFCALLHRYS
;
A
#
# COMPACT_ATOMS: atom_id res chain seq x y z
N MET A 1 -35.00 -23.25 -5.57
CA MET A 1 -34.04 -24.13 -4.89
C MET A 1 -33.02 -23.25 -4.18
N HIS A 2 -32.86 -23.47 -2.88
CA HIS A 2 -32.26 -22.53 -1.95
C HIS A 2 -30.77 -22.26 -2.20
N SER A 3 -30.43 -21.01 -1.88
CA SER A 3 -29.11 -20.38 -1.80
C SER A 3 -28.10 -21.14 -0.95
N THR A 4 -26.82 -21.06 -1.35
CA THR A 4 -25.72 -20.97 -0.38
C THR A 4 -24.64 -20.07 -0.97
N ALA A 5 -24.82 -18.76 -0.81
CA ALA A 5 -23.74 -17.81 -0.90
C ALA A 5 -22.78 -18.09 0.27
N ASN A 6 -21.57 -18.55 -0.05
CA ASN A 6 -20.50 -18.72 0.92
C ASN A 6 -19.99 -17.32 1.29
N SER A 7 -20.56 -16.74 2.35
CA SER A 7 -20.12 -15.48 2.93
C SER A 7 -18.81 -15.68 3.70
N LEU A 8 -17.68 -15.64 3.01
CA LEU A 8 -16.39 -15.32 3.63
C LEU A 8 -16.44 -13.86 4.03
N SER A 9 -16.54 -13.58 5.32
CA SER A 9 -16.55 -12.23 5.89
C SER A 9 -15.25 -11.50 5.54
N SER A 10 -15.27 -10.69 4.49
CA SER A 10 -14.15 -9.89 3.98
C SER A 10 -13.93 -8.58 4.77
N GLY A 11 -14.30 -8.57 6.05
CA GLY A 11 -14.16 -7.41 6.93
C GLY A 11 -12.94 -7.54 7.83
N SER A 12 -12.21 -6.44 8.03
CA SER A 12 -11.15 -6.37 9.04
C SER A 12 -11.71 -6.69 10.43
N SER A 13 -10.96 -7.43 11.25
CA SER A 13 -11.34 -7.77 12.62
C SER A 13 -11.76 -6.51 13.42
N PRO A 14 -12.79 -6.59 14.29
CA PRO A 14 -13.18 -5.48 15.16
C PRO A 14 -12.01 -4.88 15.95
N CYS A 15 -11.06 -5.73 16.35
CA CYS A 15 -9.84 -5.32 17.04
C CYS A 15 -8.95 -4.43 16.16
N SER A 16 -8.72 -4.82 14.90
CA SER A 16 -7.95 -4.03 13.93
C SER A 16 -8.58 -2.66 13.69
N LYS A 17 -9.92 -2.60 13.57
CA LYS A 17 -10.64 -1.33 13.41
C LYS A 17 -10.48 -0.41 14.62
N ALA A 18 -10.48 -0.97 15.84
CA ALA A 18 -10.26 -0.20 17.06
C ALA A 18 -8.85 0.40 17.12
N PHE A 19 -7.81 -0.36 16.74
CA PHE A 19 -6.44 0.17 16.67
C PHE A 19 -6.30 1.27 15.64
N LEU A 20 -6.86 1.09 14.44
CA LEU A 20 -6.84 2.13 13.41
C LEU A 20 -7.54 3.41 13.89
N LYS A 21 -8.72 3.27 14.51
CA LYS A 21 -9.46 4.40 15.08
C LYS A 21 -8.64 5.15 16.13
N ALA A 22 -8.00 4.43 17.05
CA ALA A 22 -7.15 5.05 18.07
C ALA A 22 -5.96 5.80 17.45
N ALA A 23 -5.34 5.25 16.40
CA ALA A 23 -4.27 5.92 15.67
C ALA A 23 -4.77 7.20 14.96
N CYS A 24 -5.95 7.15 14.32
CA CYS A 24 -6.58 8.32 13.72
C CYS A 24 -6.86 9.42 14.75
N GLU A 25 -7.41 9.06 15.92
CA GLU A 25 -7.71 10.00 17.01
C GLU A 25 -6.42 10.65 17.55
N GLN A 26 -5.35 9.87 17.70
CA GLN A 26 -4.06 10.40 18.14
C GLN A 26 -3.46 11.34 17.08
N ALA A 27 -3.52 10.96 15.81
CA ALA A 27 -3.04 11.77 14.70
C ALA A 27 -3.83 13.08 14.54
N ALA A 28 -5.14 13.06 14.79
CA ALA A 28 -5.96 14.27 14.77
C ALA A 28 -5.47 15.29 15.80
N LYS A 29 -5.08 14.83 16.99
CA LYS A 29 -4.54 15.66 18.08
C LYS A 29 -3.13 16.19 17.79
N THR A 30 -2.26 15.37 17.21
CA THR A 30 -0.83 15.68 17.10
C THR A 30 -0.42 16.35 15.79
N ARG A 31 -1.10 16.04 14.68
CA ARG A 31 -0.67 16.45 13.32
C ARG A 31 -1.81 17.03 12.46
N ARG A 32 -2.92 17.46 13.07
CA ARG A 32 -4.13 17.98 12.37
C ARG A 32 -4.66 17.03 11.30
N TYR A 33 -4.56 15.72 11.55
CA TYR A 33 -5.00 14.69 10.61
C TYR A 33 -6.53 14.58 10.58
N SER A 34 -7.10 14.39 9.38
CA SER A 34 -8.51 14.05 9.19
C SER A 34 -8.62 12.71 8.46
N SER A 35 -9.18 11.71 9.15
CA SER A 35 -9.44 10.38 8.58
C SER A 35 -10.42 10.47 7.41
N GLU A 36 -11.51 11.22 7.58
CA GLU A 36 -12.53 11.42 6.55
C GLU A 36 -11.94 12.02 5.27
N ALA A 37 -11.18 13.12 5.39
CA ALA A 37 -10.58 13.77 4.24
C ALA A 37 -9.54 12.86 3.56
N THR A 38 -8.72 12.16 4.33
CA THR A 38 -7.70 11.25 3.80
C THR A 38 -8.33 10.08 3.06
N ARG A 39 -9.38 9.46 3.63
CA ARG A 39 -10.11 8.36 2.99
C ARG A 39 -10.82 8.80 1.71
N ALA A 40 -11.42 10.00 1.71
CA ALA A 40 -12.02 10.58 0.51
C ALA A 40 -10.97 10.80 -0.58
N GLU A 41 -9.78 11.29 -0.24
CA GLU A 41 -8.68 11.46 -1.18
C GLU A 41 -8.18 10.11 -1.72
N ILE A 42 -8.01 9.09 -0.88
CA ILE A 42 -7.66 7.71 -1.31
C ILE A 42 -8.64 7.22 -2.38
N VAL A 43 -9.95 7.28 -2.09
CA VAL A 43 -10.99 6.82 -3.02
C VAL A 43 -10.98 7.65 -4.31
N GLN A 44 -10.82 8.96 -4.20
CA GLN A 44 -10.77 9.85 -5.36
C GLN A 44 -9.58 9.55 -6.26
N GLN A 45 -8.38 9.40 -5.71
CA GLN A 45 -7.18 9.11 -6.50
C GLN A 45 -7.21 7.69 -7.06
N PHE A 46 -7.73 6.72 -6.30
CA PHE A 46 -7.93 5.37 -6.80
C PHE A 46 -8.80 5.36 -8.06
N ARG A 47 -9.98 6.00 -8.01
CA ARG A 47 -10.89 6.07 -9.16
C ARG A 47 -10.33 6.79 -10.38
N ARG A 48 -9.35 7.68 -10.21
CA ARG A 48 -8.68 8.38 -11.32
C ARG A 48 -7.67 7.50 -12.04
N VAL A 49 -7.10 6.51 -11.34
CA VAL A 49 -6.00 5.67 -11.82
C VAL A 49 -6.49 4.29 -12.25
N PHE A 50 -7.54 3.81 -11.60
CA PHE A 50 -8.13 2.48 -11.81
C PHE A 50 -9.58 2.63 -12.28
N ASP A 51 -9.77 2.75 -13.58
CA ASP A 51 -11.10 2.68 -14.19
C ASP A 51 -11.70 1.28 -13.98
N ASP A 52 -13.01 1.22 -13.69
CA ASP A 52 -13.82 0.01 -13.55
C ASP A 52 -13.44 -0.98 -12.41
N LEU A 53 -12.56 -0.60 -11.48
CA LEU A 53 -12.28 -1.38 -10.28
C LEU A 53 -13.02 -0.85 -9.05
N GLU A 54 -13.56 -1.78 -8.27
CA GLU A 54 -14.16 -1.49 -6.97
C GLU A 54 -13.13 -1.65 -5.85
N LEU A 55 -13.07 -0.66 -4.96
CA LEU A 55 -12.16 -0.64 -3.84
C LEU A 55 -12.84 -1.27 -2.61
N TYR A 56 -12.18 -2.24 -1.98
CA TYR A 56 -12.71 -2.85 -0.76
C TYR A 56 -12.40 -1.98 0.46
N ASP A 57 -13.34 -1.92 1.42
CA ASP A 57 -13.16 -1.16 2.67
C ASP A 57 -11.86 -1.51 3.40
N TRP A 58 -11.50 -2.80 3.46
CA TRP A 58 -10.27 -3.23 4.13
C TRP A 58 -9.01 -2.71 3.42
N GLN A 59 -9.06 -2.48 2.10
CA GLN A 59 -7.92 -1.89 1.38
C GLN A 59 -7.74 -0.43 1.77
N VAL A 60 -8.84 0.31 1.95
CA VAL A 60 -8.81 1.69 2.47
C VAL A 60 -8.28 1.69 3.90
N ASP A 61 -8.74 0.78 4.75
CA ASP A 61 -8.31 0.69 6.15
C ASP A 61 -6.80 0.44 6.27
N VAL A 62 -6.27 -0.50 5.49
CA VAL A 62 -4.82 -0.78 5.47
C VAL A 62 -4.03 0.41 4.90
N THR A 63 -4.52 1.03 3.83
CA THR A 63 -3.86 2.23 3.25
C THR A 63 -3.78 3.36 4.26
N GLU A 64 -4.86 3.61 4.98
CA GLU A 64 -4.92 4.63 6.03
C GLU A 64 -3.96 4.31 7.18
N ALA A 65 -3.93 3.04 7.62
CA ALA A 65 -2.99 2.58 8.64
C ALA A 65 -1.53 2.82 8.22
N LEU A 66 -1.18 2.53 6.97
CA LEU A 66 0.17 2.79 6.44
C LEU A 66 0.52 4.28 6.42
N LEU A 67 -0.43 5.17 6.08
CA LEU A 67 -0.25 6.64 6.12
C LEU A 67 -0.13 7.18 7.55
N LEU A 68 -0.67 6.45 8.53
CA LEU A 68 -0.48 6.73 9.96
C LEU A 68 0.86 6.19 10.49
N GLY A 69 1.61 5.44 9.68
CA GLY A 69 2.89 4.83 10.07
C GLY A 69 2.71 3.59 10.95
N MET A 70 1.58 2.90 10.83
CA MET A 70 1.30 1.67 11.57
C MET A 70 1.89 0.44 10.84
N ASP A 71 2.38 -0.51 11.60
CA ASP A 71 2.74 -1.84 11.08
C ASP A 71 1.47 -2.68 10.86
N CYS A 72 1.36 -3.27 9.67
CA CYS A 72 0.16 -3.99 9.24
C CYS A 72 0.49 -5.40 8.73
N THR A 73 -0.26 -6.39 9.18
CA THR A 73 -0.26 -7.75 8.61
C THR A 73 -1.60 -7.99 7.91
N VAL A 74 -1.56 -8.27 6.61
CA VAL A 74 -2.75 -8.56 5.80
C VAL A 74 -2.76 -10.03 5.43
N ILE A 75 -3.85 -10.72 5.78
CA ILE A 75 -4.08 -12.12 5.40
C ILE A 75 -5.25 -12.15 4.43
N GLY A 76 -5.02 -12.64 3.23
CA GLY A 76 -6.03 -12.78 2.20
C GLY A 76 -5.59 -13.73 1.10
N GLY A 77 -6.56 -14.34 0.40
CA GLY A 77 -6.29 -15.28 -0.69
C GLY A 77 -5.55 -14.67 -1.89
N THR A 78 -5.08 -15.52 -2.79
CA THR A 78 -4.55 -15.08 -4.10
C THR A 78 -5.64 -14.33 -4.87
N GLY A 79 -5.26 -13.27 -5.59
CA GLY A 79 -6.22 -12.45 -6.34
C GLY A 79 -7.06 -11.49 -5.49
N ALA A 80 -6.99 -11.55 -4.15
CA ALA A 80 -7.77 -10.67 -3.28
C ALA A 80 -7.39 -9.17 -3.37
N GLY A 81 -6.36 -8.80 -4.14
CA GLY A 81 -5.95 -7.40 -4.29
C GLY A 81 -5.08 -6.87 -3.16
N LYS A 82 -4.31 -7.74 -2.47
CA LYS A 82 -3.35 -7.36 -1.40
C LYS A 82 -2.29 -6.36 -1.84
N THR A 83 -2.04 -6.23 -3.14
CA THR A 83 -1.07 -5.26 -3.68
C THR A 83 -1.58 -3.82 -3.57
N MET A 84 -2.90 -3.59 -3.63
CA MET A 84 -3.47 -2.24 -3.71
C MET A 84 -3.09 -1.33 -2.54
N PRO A 85 -3.13 -1.78 -1.27
CA PRO A 85 -2.73 -0.94 -0.14
C PRO A 85 -1.27 -0.47 -0.15
N PHE A 86 -0.36 -1.14 -0.87
CA PHE A 86 1.02 -0.67 -1.03
C PHE A 86 1.13 0.45 -2.07
N VAL A 87 0.23 0.46 -3.05
CA VAL A 87 0.26 1.39 -4.19
C VAL A 87 -0.51 2.66 -3.88
N MET A 88 -1.69 2.55 -3.27
CA MET A 88 -2.56 3.69 -3.00
C MET A 88 -1.90 4.83 -2.22
N PRO A 89 -1.02 4.59 -1.22
CA PRO A 89 -0.30 5.66 -0.56
C PRO A 89 0.51 6.51 -1.55
N LEU A 90 1.06 5.95 -2.62
CA LEU A 90 1.88 6.68 -3.61
C LEU A 90 1.04 7.61 -4.51
N LEU A 91 -0.28 7.46 -4.53
CA LEU A 91 -1.18 8.28 -5.34
C LEU A 91 -1.57 9.60 -4.66
N LEU A 92 -1.24 9.76 -3.38
CA LEU A 92 -1.64 10.94 -2.59
C LEU A 92 -0.61 12.07 -2.70
N ASP A 93 -1.08 13.31 -2.60
CA ASP A 93 -0.20 14.47 -2.72
C ASP A 93 0.81 14.57 -1.56
N GLN A 94 0.38 14.19 -0.35
CA GLN A 94 1.20 14.21 0.87
C GLN A 94 2.39 13.24 0.84
N THR A 95 2.39 12.26 -0.07
CA THR A 95 3.38 11.19 -0.19
C THR A 95 4.17 11.27 -1.51
N LYS A 96 4.03 12.34 -2.30
CA LYS A 96 4.78 12.55 -3.57
C LYS A 96 6.31 12.39 -3.48
N LYS A 97 6.89 12.55 -2.29
CA LYS A 97 8.33 12.38 -2.02
C LYS A 97 8.67 11.08 -1.29
N LYS A 98 7.70 10.18 -1.13
CA LYS A 98 7.86 8.89 -0.46
C LYS A 98 8.08 7.79 -1.48
N MET A 99 8.70 6.71 -1.02
CA MET A 99 8.96 5.51 -1.80
C MET A 99 8.39 4.32 -1.01
N VAL A 100 7.86 3.33 -1.73
CA VAL A 100 7.47 2.04 -1.17
C VAL A 100 8.45 0.99 -1.70
N LEU A 101 9.06 0.24 -0.77
CA LEU A 101 9.91 -0.90 -1.09
C LEU A 101 9.07 -2.17 -0.93
N ILE A 102 8.88 -2.90 -2.03
CA ILE A 102 8.21 -4.19 -2.01
C ILE A 102 9.28 -5.26 -2.14
N ILE A 103 9.35 -6.16 -1.16
CA ILE A 103 10.25 -7.30 -1.17
C ILE A 103 9.43 -8.52 -1.54
N SER A 104 9.82 -9.19 -2.63
CA SER A 104 9.16 -10.40 -3.08
C SER A 104 10.19 -11.50 -3.33
N PRO A 105 9.85 -12.78 -3.15
CA PRO A 105 10.81 -13.87 -3.32
C PRO A 105 11.02 -14.30 -4.78
N LEU A 106 10.27 -13.77 -5.74
CA LEU A 106 10.24 -14.26 -7.13
C LEU A 106 10.48 -13.12 -8.11
N ASN A 107 11.55 -13.21 -8.91
CA ASN A 107 11.89 -12.20 -9.93
C ASN A 107 10.71 -11.94 -10.89
N GLU A 108 9.99 -12.98 -11.32
CA GLU A 108 8.82 -12.84 -12.20
C GLU A 108 7.71 -11.99 -11.57
N LEU A 109 7.52 -12.10 -10.26
CA LEU A 109 6.52 -11.32 -9.54
C LEU A 109 6.94 -9.84 -9.45
N GLU A 110 8.24 -9.57 -9.32
CA GLU A 110 8.76 -8.20 -9.32
C GLU A 110 8.56 -7.53 -10.67
N TYR A 111 8.87 -8.21 -11.77
CA TYR A 111 8.68 -7.67 -13.12
C TYR A 111 7.19 -7.45 -13.45
N ASP A 112 6.31 -8.36 -13.05
CA ASP A 112 4.85 -8.17 -13.22
C ASP A 112 4.35 -6.96 -12.42
N GLN A 113 4.84 -6.77 -11.18
CA GLN A 113 4.49 -5.60 -10.37
C GLN A 113 5.02 -4.30 -10.97
N GLU A 114 6.29 -4.27 -11.38
CA GLU A 114 6.89 -3.11 -12.06
C GLU A 114 6.08 -2.71 -13.29
N ALA A 115 5.80 -3.67 -14.19
CA ALA A 115 5.03 -3.41 -15.41
C ALA A 115 3.63 -2.86 -15.10
N ARG A 116 2.96 -3.40 -14.09
CA ARG A 116 1.65 -2.89 -13.64
C ARG A 116 1.75 -1.47 -13.09
N PHE A 117 2.73 -1.17 -12.25
CA PHE A 117 2.89 0.16 -11.66
C PHE A 117 3.25 1.22 -12.70
N VAL A 118 4.14 0.89 -13.64
CA VAL A 118 4.49 1.77 -14.75
C VAL A 118 3.26 2.08 -15.61
N LYS A 119 2.40 1.07 -15.88
CA LYS A 119 1.14 1.27 -16.61
C LYS A 119 0.17 2.20 -15.87
N LEU A 120 0.25 2.28 -14.54
CA LEU A 120 -0.53 3.19 -13.71
C LEU A 120 0.10 4.58 -13.57
N GLY A 121 1.19 4.87 -14.30
CA GLY A 121 1.91 6.13 -14.22
C GLY A 121 2.81 6.28 -12.99
N ILE A 122 3.05 5.20 -12.26
CA ILE A 122 3.93 5.18 -11.09
C ILE A 122 5.33 4.75 -11.54
N THR A 123 6.34 5.55 -11.20
CA THR A 123 7.74 5.15 -11.43
C THR A 123 8.09 3.97 -10.52
N ALA A 124 8.41 2.83 -11.13
CA ALA A 124 8.80 1.60 -10.45
C ALA A 124 10.05 1.00 -11.12
N THR A 125 10.83 0.23 -10.35
CA THR A 125 12.00 -0.48 -10.85
C THR A 125 12.14 -1.80 -10.10
N ALA A 126 12.17 -2.92 -10.83
CA ALA A 126 12.51 -4.22 -10.26
C ALA A 126 14.03 -4.32 -10.00
N VAL A 127 14.42 -4.79 -8.82
CA VAL A 127 15.82 -4.96 -8.42
C VAL A 127 16.02 -6.36 -7.87
N ASN A 128 16.68 -7.22 -8.62
CA ASN A 128 16.96 -8.62 -8.27
C ASN A 128 18.39 -9.03 -8.61
N GLY A 129 18.72 -10.29 -8.34
CA GLY A 129 20.04 -10.88 -8.58
C GLY A 129 20.52 -10.81 -10.04
N ASP A 130 19.61 -10.70 -11.01
CA ASP A 130 19.96 -10.62 -12.43
C ASP A 130 20.32 -9.19 -12.87
N VAL A 131 19.71 -8.19 -12.22
CA VAL A 131 19.88 -6.76 -12.52
C VAL A 131 20.90 -6.08 -11.59
N TYR A 132 21.21 -6.70 -10.45
CA TYR A 132 22.12 -6.13 -9.47
C TYR A 132 23.56 -6.04 -10.00
N ASP A 133 24.10 -4.82 -10.04
CA ASP A 133 25.50 -4.57 -10.36
C ASP A 133 26.19 -3.64 -9.35
N LYS A 134 27.52 -3.54 -9.44
CA LYS A 134 28.34 -2.67 -8.56
C LYS A 134 28.05 -1.19 -8.75
N ARG A 135 27.40 -0.77 -9.84
CA ARG A 135 27.04 0.63 -10.11
C ARG A 135 25.73 0.96 -9.41
N LEU A 136 24.72 0.08 -9.48
CA LEU A 136 23.47 0.18 -8.75
C LEU A 136 23.75 0.28 -7.25
N HIS A 137 24.68 -0.53 -6.72
CA HIS A 137 25.13 -0.44 -5.34
C HIS A 137 25.68 0.95 -4.94
N LYS A 138 26.31 1.68 -5.87
CA LYS A 138 26.92 3.01 -5.63
C LYS A 138 25.96 4.18 -5.87
N VAL A 139 25.03 4.03 -6.81
CA VAL A 139 24.03 5.06 -7.16
C VAL A 139 22.86 5.05 -6.18
N CYS A 140 22.61 3.90 -5.54
CA CYS A 140 21.51 3.80 -4.60
C CYS A 140 21.85 4.56 -3.30
N GLY A 141 21.14 5.66 -3.08
CA GLY A 141 20.98 6.25 -1.75
C GLY A 141 20.42 5.29 -0.70
N PHE A 142 20.13 4.03 -1.06
CA PHE A 142 19.83 2.90 -0.18
C PHE A 142 20.80 2.79 1.00
N CYS A 143 22.11 2.90 0.75
CA CYS A 143 23.09 2.86 1.84
C CYS A 143 22.93 4.04 2.79
N ALA A 144 22.62 5.24 2.28
CA ALA A 144 22.38 6.42 3.12
C ALA A 144 21.06 6.37 3.91
N LEU A 145 20.05 5.63 3.41
CA LEU A 145 18.75 5.43 4.06
C LEU A 145 18.80 4.37 5.17
N LEU A 146 19.56 3.28 4.97
CA LEU A 146 19.76 2.24 5.98
C LEU A 146 20.70 2.68 7.12
N HIS A 147 21.72 3.50 6.82
CA HIS A 147 22.64 4.02 7.85
C HIS A 147 22.03 5.06 8.80
N ARG A 148 20.82 5.58 8.56
CA ARG A 148 20.12 6.49 9.51
C ARG A 148 19.35 5.75 10.62
N TYR A 149 19.27 4.43 10.56
CA TYR A 149 18.56 3.58 11.52
C TYR A 149 19.47 2.52 12.17
N SER A 150 20.80 2.71 12.13
CA SER A 150 21.78 1.91 12.87
C SER A 150 22.49 2.76 13.93
#